data_AF-A0A7K3GD75-F1
#
_entry.id   AF-A0A7K3GD75-F1
#
_cell.length_a   1.000
_cell.length_b   1.000
_cell.length_c   1.000
_cell.angle_alpha   90.00
_cell.angle_beta   90.00
_cell.angle_gamma   90.00
#
_symmetry.space_group_name_H-M   'P 1'
#
loop_
_entity.id
_entity.type
_entity.pdbx_description
1 polymer ?
#
loop_
_entity_poly.entity_id
_entity_poly.type
_entity_poly.pdbx_seq_one_letter_code
_entity_poly.pdbx_strand_id
1 'polypeptide(L)' 'MDHYAGRRRGCRNLTDPQRELADRLAVRAELLRAEADRDGEGLSIRDAIALAAVQLGLHTPAEA' A
#
# COMPACT_ATOMS: atom_id res chain seq x y z
N MET A 1 8.33 9.77 -13.83
CA MET A 1 7.58 9.66 -12.55
C MET A 1 8.14 8.43 -11.86
N ASP A 2 9.29 8.57 -11.19
CA ASP A 2 10.11 7.42 -10.77
C ASP A 2 10.51 7.57 -9.30
N HIS A 3 9.51 7.72 -8.42
CA HIS A 3 9.73 7.86 -6.97
C HIS A 3 9.75 6.50 -6.23
N TYR A 4 9.76 5.37 -6.94
CA TYR A 4 9.64 4.03 -6.34
C TYR A 4 10.92 3.18 -6.36
N ALA A 5 11.97 3.61 -7.09
CA ALA A 5 13.17 2.79 -7.24
C ALA A 5 13.99 2.62 -5.95
N GLY A 6 13.86 3.53 -4.97
CA GLY A 6 14.73 3.59 -3.79
C GLY A 6 14.37 2.68 -2.61
N ARG A 7 13.11 2.22 -2.49
CA ARG A 7 12.62 1.47 -1.30
C ARG A 7 12.63 -0.05 -1.43
N ARG A 8 13.24 -0.61 -2.48
CA ARG A 8 13.18 -2.05 -2.82
C ARG A 8 14.07 -2.98 -1.96
N ARG A 9 14.71 -2.50 -0.88
CA ARG A 9 15.56 -3.38 -0.04
C ARG A 9 14.75 -4.50 0.65
N GLY A 10 13.47 -4.29 0.96
CA GLY A 10 12.60 -5.27 1.60
C GLY A 10 12.00 -6.34 0.66
N CYS A 11 11.99 -6.11 -0.65
CA CYS A 11 11.31 -6.97 -1.62
C CYS A 11 12.23 -8.00 -2.30
N ARG A 12 13.49 -8.16 -1.86
CA ARG A 12 14.47 -9.02 -2.55
C ARG A 12 14.08 -10.50 -2.59
N ASN A 13 13.32 -10.96 -1.60
CA ASN A 13 12.88 -12.36 -1.47
C ASN A 13 11.41 -12.59 -1.83
N LEU A 14 10.72 -11.58 -2.38
CA LEU A 14 9.34 -11.75 -2.82
C LEU A 14 9.30 -12.46 -4.17
N THR A 15 8.40 -13.43 -4.29
CA THR A 15 8.02 -14.01 -5.58
C THR A 15 7.41 -12.92 -6.48
N ASP A 16 7.42 -13.11 -7.80
CA ASP A 16 6.82 -12.16 -8.74
C ASP A 16 5.37 -11.77 -8.39
N PRO A 17 4.45 -12.71 -8.05
CA PRO A 17 3.10 -12.33 -7.63
C PRO A 17 3.05 -11.55 -6.32
N GLN A 18 3.96 -11.82 -5.37
CA GLN A 18 4.05 -11.05 -4.12
C GLN A 18 4.57 -9.63 -4.37
N ARG A 19 5.49 -9.47 -5.32
CA ARG A 19 6.02 -8.17 -5.72
C ARG A 19 4.95 -7.33 -6.40
N GLU A 20 4.21 -7.93 -7.33
CA GLU A 20 3.09 -7.27 -8.00
C GLU A 20 2.01 -6.85 -7.00
N LEU A 21 1.71 -7.69 -6.00
CA LEU A 21 0.78 -7.34 -4.94
C LEU A 21 1.28 -6.17 -4.09
N ALA A 22 2.56 -6.16 -3.71
CA ALA A 22 3.17 -5.07 -2.96
C ALA A 22 3.14 -3.75 -3.74
N ASP A 23 3.40 -3.78 -5.05
CA ASP A 23 3.34 -2.60 -5.90
C ASP A 23 1.91 -2.06 -6.01
N ARG A 24 0.90 -2.93 -6.21
CA ARG A 24 -0.52 -2.55 -6.23
C ARG A 24 -0.97 -1.93 -4.90
N LEU A 25 -0.55 -2.51 -3.77
CA LEU A 25 -0.85 -1.98 -2.43
C LEU A 25 -0.22 -0.60 -2.23
N ALA A 26 1.04 -0.42 -2.63
CA ALA A 26 1.75 0.84 -2.46
C ALA A 26 1.11 1.98 -3.27
N VAL A 27 0.79 1.72 -4.55
CA VAL A 27 0.10 2.69 -5.41
C VAL A 27 -1.26 3.06 -4.82
N ARG A 28 -2.04 2.08 -4.36
CA ARG A 28 -3.37 2.36 -3.82
C ARG A 28 -3.31 3.11 -2.49
N ALA A 29 -2.36 2.78 -1.61
CA ALA A 29 -2.15 3.48 -0.36
C ALA A 29 -1.74 4.95 -0.60
N GLU A 30 -0.89 5.24 -1.59
CA GLU A 30 -0.53 6.62 -1.92
C GLU A 30 -1.72 7.43 -2.44
N LEU A 31 -2.57 6.83 -3.29
CA LEU A 31 -3.80 7.49 -3.75
C LEU A 31 -4.75 7.82 -2.59
N LEU A 32 -4.91 6.90 -1.63
CA LEU A 32 -5.74 7.13 -0.45
C LEU A 32 -5.19 8.23 0.44
N ARG A 33 -3.87 8.30 0.61
CA ARG A 33 -3.24 9.40 1.35
C ARG A 33 -3.40 10.74 0.64
N ALA A 34 -3.24 10.76 -0.68
CA ALA A 34 -3.42 11.98 -1.46
C ALA A 34 -4.88 12.46 -1.51
N GLU A 35 -5.87 11.56 -1.38
CA GLU A 35 -7.28 11.93 -1.19
C GLU A 35 -7.50 12.50 0.21
N ALA A 36 -7.06 11.78 1.24
CA ALA A 36 -7.26 12.19 2.63
C ALA A 36 -6.56 13.53 2.95
N ASP A 37 -5.34 13.75 2.42
CA ASP A 37 -4.63 15.03 2.51
C ASP A 37 -5.41 16.18 1.84
N ARG A 38 -6.19 15.90 0.78
CA ARG A 38 -7.09 16.90 0.15
C ARG A 38 -8.31 17.21 1.00
N ASP A 39 -8.82 16.21 1.72
CA ASP A 39 -9.95 16.35 2.65
C ASP A 39 -9.54 16.95 4.01
N GLY A 40 -8.25 17.23 4.21
CA GLY A 40 -7.70 17.77 5.45
C GLY A 40 -7.52 16.73 6.57
N GLU A 41 -7.79 15.45 6.28
CA GLU A 41 -7.57 14.33 7.17
C GLU A 41 -6.25 13.63 6.82
N GLY A 42 -5.21 13.83 7.63
CA GLY A 42 -3.93 13.15 7.39
C GLY A 42 -4.04 11.64 7.59
N LEU A 43 -3.94 10.85 6.53
CA LEU A 43 -3.99 9.39 6.60
C LEU A 43 -2.59 8.79 6.81
N SER A 44 -2.45 7.97 7.87
CA SER A 44 -1.20 7.27 8.13
C SER A 44 -0.90 6.24 7.04
N ILE A 45 0.39 5.96 6.79
CA ILE A 45 0.79 4.94 5.81
C ILE A 45 0.23 3.56 6.19
N ARG A 46 0.16 3.25 7.48
CA ARG A 46 -0.38 1.96 7.95
C ARG A 46 -1.86 1.82 7.60
N ASP A 47 -2.66 2.86 7.86
CA ASP A 47 -4.10 2.85 7.61
C ASP A 47 -4.40 2.86 6.11
N ALA A 48 -3.60 3.61 5.33
CA ALA A 48 -3.69 3.61 3.89
C ALA A 48 -3.42 2.22 3.28
N ILE A 49 -2.42 1.49 3.79
CA ILE A 49 -2.13 0.12 3.36
C ILE A 49 -3.27 -0.83 3.79
N ALA A 50 -3.80 -0.68 5.00
CA ALA A 50 -4.91 -1.50 5.48
C ALA A 50 -6.17 -1.31 4.62
N LEU A 51 -6.52 -0.06 4.30
CA LEU A 51 -7.64 0.26 3.41
C LEU A 51 -7.39 -0.24 1.98
N ALA A 52 -6.18 -0.10 1.46
CA ALA A 52 -5.80 -0.64 0.16
C ALA A 52 -5.96 -2.17 0.11
N ALA A 53 -5.56 -2.87 1.16
CA ALA A 53 -5.71 -4.33 1.25
C ALA A 53 -7.19 -4.75 1.22
N VAL A 54 -8.04 -4.08 2.00
CA VAL A 54 -9.50 -4.33 2.00
C VAL A 54 -10.10 -4.08 0.61
N GLN A 55 -9.73 -2.98 -0.05
CA GLN A 55 -10.25 -2.66 -1.39
C GLN A 55 -9.79 -3.63 -2.48
N LEU A 56 -8.63 -4.26 -2.29
CA LEU A 56 -8.13 -5.33 -3.16
C LEU A 56 -8.73 -6.70 -2.83
N GLY A 57 -9.67 -6.79 -1.87
CA GLY A 57 -10.29 -8.04 -1.44
C GLY A 57 -9.35 -8.95 -0.66
N LEU A 58 -8.22 -8.42 -0.17
CA LEU A 58 -7.33 -9.17 0.71
C LEU A 58 -7.95 -9.17 2.10
N HIS A 59 -8.29 -10.34 2.62
CA HIS A 59 -8.61 -10.47 4.03
C HIS A 59 -7.36 -10.11 4.82
N THR A 60 -7.33 -8.92 5.41
CA THR A 60 -6.43 -8.66 6.54
C THR A 60 -6.81 -9.68 7.60
N PRO A 61 -5.85 -10.47 8.15
CA PRO A 61 -6.12 -11.26 9.34
C PRO A 61 -6.28 -10.27 10.50
N ALA A 62 -7.46 -9.67 10.57
CA ALA A 62 -7.94 -9.06 11.78
C ALA A 62 -8.48 -10.21 12.61
N GLU A 63 -7.76 -10.49 13.70
CA GLU A 63 -8.15 -11.39 14.80
C GLU A 63 -7.94 -12.89 14.55
N ALA A 64 -6.79 -13.38 15.03
CA ALA A 64 -6.62 -14.72 15.58
C ALA A 64 -5.87 -14.59 16.91
#